data_AF-A0A7C1VMT5-F1
#
_entry.id   AF-A0A7C1VMT5-F1
#
_cell.length_a   1.000
_cell.length_b   1.000
_cell.length_c   1.000
_cell.angle_alpha   90.00
_cell.angle_beta   90.00
_cell.angle_gamma   90.00
#
_symmetry.space_group_name_H-M   'P 1'
#
loop_
_entity.id
_entity.type
_entity.pdbx_description
1 polymer ?
#
loop_
_entity_poly.entity_id
_entity_poly.type
_entity_poly.pdbx_seq_one_letter_code
_entity_poly.pdbx_strand_id
1 'polypeptide(L)'
;MLQLLKPSVIILLVSSLLISGITQAASSTLTGENVLVLYKKTDALSKKIAEYYAKKRHVPASQVMAVDIIDKSKVINRQKFASLEKQVSKHLTKNIKVLLLAWNVPYRVECMSITSAFTLGFDEKYCSHTPKLSKGCHPTALSPYFNASPEMLWQRDDLRLSMMLSGRTFEDAKQLIDRGVAADNSQPSGDGYLVRTRDNERSTRWPDFKNIAELWPKKKGLTLHYVDDRADLNDTVIKDKQDILFYMTGYPKVPAIDTNHYLPGAIADHLTSSGGAGIDNTRQMSIYRWLEAGATASYGAVIEPCNFTEKFPDAQILIPNYLSGQSLIEAYWKSVQQPGEGIFVGEPLACPWCK
;
A
#
# COMPACT_ATOMS: atom_id res chain seq x y z
N MET A 1 -7.03 -87.55 -21.08
CA MET A 1 -6.56 -86.81 -19.89
C MET A 1 -6.23 -85.40 -20.35
N LEU A 2 -7.22 -84.52 -20.30
CA LEU A 2 -7.22 -83.17 -20.87
C LEU A 2 -7.17 -82.18 -19.70
N GLN A 3 -6.09 -81.41 -19.56
CA GLN A 3 -5.96 -80.23 -18.68
C GLN A 3 -4.74 -79.43 -19.20
N LEU A 4 -4.91 -78.45 -20.08
CA LEU A 4 -5.17 -77.02 -19.81
C LEU A 4 -4.08 -76.34 -18.97
N LEU A 5 -3.10 -75.71 -19.64
CA LEU A 5 -2.35 -74.58 -19.12
C LEU A 5 -2.40 -73.44 -20.15
N LYS A 6 -2.91 -72.29 -19.69
CA LYS A 6 -3.26 -71.09 -20.44
C LYS A 6 -2.02 -70.23 -20.76
N PRO A 7 -1.99 -69.48 -21.87
CA PRO A 7 -0.99 -68.44 -22.08
C PRO A 7 -1.33 -67.19 -21.24
N SER A 8 -0.36 -66.74 -20.45
CA SER A 8 -0.44 -65.50 -19.67
C SER A 8 -0.44 -64.28 -20.59
N VAL A 9 -1.53 -63.53 -20.57
CA VAL A 9 -1.66 -62.22 -21.22
C VAL A 9 -0.89 -61.19 -20.40
N ILE A 10 0.17 -60.62 -20.99
CA ILE A 10 0.85 -59.44 -20.44
C ILE A 10 0.01 -58.22 -20.81
N ILE A 11 -0.71 -57.67 -19.83
CA ILE A 11 -1.42 -56.39 -19.95
C ILE A 11 -0.41 -55.28 -19.69
N LEU A 12 0.03 -54.60 -20.76
CA LEU A 12 0.78 -53.34 -20.67
C LEU A 12 -0.19 -52.22 -20.31
N LEU A 13 -0.19 -51.81 -19.04
CA LEU A 13 -0.84 -50.59 -18.56
C LEU A 13 -0.01 -49.38 -19.04
N VAL A 14 -0.45 -48.73 -20.11
CA VAL A 14 0.06 -47.42 -20.52
C VAL A 14 -0.63 -46.36 -19.68
N SER A 15 0.02 -45.91 -18.61
CA SER A 15 -0.40 -44.77 -17.81
C SER A 15 -0.08 -43.47 -18.56
N SER A 16 -1.08 -42.92 -19.24
CA SER A 16 -1.05 -41.58 -19.82
C SER A 16 -1.05 -40.53 -18.70
N LEU A 17 0.14 -40.04 -18.33
CA LEU A 17 0.27 -38.83 -17.53
C LEU A 17 -0.23 -37.63 -18.34
N LEU A 18 -1.46 -37.19 -18.03
CA LEU A 18 -1.94 -35.85 -18.37
C LEU A 18 -1.11 -34.85 -17.56
N ILE A 19 -0.06 -34.30 -18.18
CA ILE A 19 0.60 -33.11 -17.69
C ILE A 19 -0.37 -31.95 -17.93
N SER A 20 -1.24 -31.69 -16.96
CA SER A 20 -1.97 -30.43 -16.88
C SER A 20 -0.92 -29.34 -16.69
N GLY A 21 -0.53 -28.70 -17.79
CA GLY A 21 0.26 -27.48 -17.75
C GLY A 21 -0.53 -26.44 -16.96
N ILE A 22 -0.13 -26.22 -15.71
CA ILE A 22 -0.50 -25.00 -15.00
C ILE A 22 0.22 -23.89 -15.78
N THR A 23 -0.50 -23.27 -16.71
CA THR A 23 -0.12 -21.96 -17.22
C THR A 23 -0.13 -21.02 -16.03
N GLN A 24 1.03 -20.86 -15.41
CA GLN A 24 1.29 -19.76 -14.49
C GLN A 24 0.99 -18.49 -15.31
N ALA A 25 -0.20 -17.91 -15.13
CA ALA A 25 -0.48 -16.59 -15.67
C ALA A 25 0.62 -15.71 -15.10
N ALA A 26 1.51 -15.23 -15.97
CA ALA A 26 2.46 -14.20 -15.59
C ALA A 26 1.62 -13.05 -15.06
N SER A 27 1.66 -12.80 -13.75
CA SER A 27 1.07 -11.61 -13.17
C SER A 27 1.70 -10.45 -13.93
N SER A 28 0.92 -9.77 -14.77
CA SER A 28 1.42 -8.67 -15.58
C SER A 28 1.94 -7.61 -14.62
N THR A 29 3.25 -7.42 -14.57
CA THR A 29 3.88 -6.40 -13.74
C THR A 29 3.35 -5.03 -14.15
N LEU A 30 2.83 -4.26 -13.19
CA LEU A 30 2.38 -2.90 -13.46
C LEU A 30 3.57 -2.04 -13.94
N THR A 31 3.34 -1.28 -15.01
CA THR A 31 4.31 -0.32 -15.56
C THR A 31 3.69 1.07 -15.67
N GLY A 32 4.46 2.05 -16.15
CA GLY A 32 3.95 3.40 -16.43
C GLY A 32 2.73 3.42 -17.36
N GLU A 33 2.62 2.46 -18.27
CA GLU A 33 1.46 2.29 -19.16
C GLU A 33 0.15 2.07 -18.37
N ASN A 34 0.23 1.54 -17.16
CA ASN A 34 -0.95 1.26 -16.32
C ASN A 34 -1.33 2.42 -15.39
N VAL A 35 -0.60 3.54 -15.42
CA VAL A 35 -0.78 4.64 -14.45
C VAL A 35 -1.38 5.87 -15.13
N LEU A 36 -2.49 6.37 -14.60
CA LEU A 36 -2.97 7.73 -14.86
C LEU A 36 -2.47 8.65 -13.74
N VAL A 37 -1.62 9.61 -14.09
CA VAL A 37 -1.06 10.59 -13.16
C VAL A 37 -1.92 11.84 -13.16
N LEU A 38 -2.46 12.18 -12.00
CA LEU A 38 -3.31 13.35 -11.81
C LEU A 38 -2.53 14.45 -11.10
N TYR A 39 -2.57 15.68 -11.64
CA TYR A 39 -2.01 16.87 -10.99
C TYR A 39 -3.03 18.00 -10.97
N LYS A 40 -2.93 18.90 -9.98
CA LYS A 40 -3.82 20.07 -9.93
C LYS A 40 -3.39 21.12 -10.94
N LYS A 41 -4.31 21.57 -11.78
CA LYS A 41 -4.06 22.54 -12.86
C LYS A 41 -3.41 23.84 -12.38
N THR A 42 -3.76 24.30 -11.18
CA THR A 42 -3.32 25.59 -10.60
C THR A 42 -2.14 25.46 -9.63
N ASP A 43 -1.50 24.30 -9.55
CA ASP A 43 -0.43 24.00 -8.59
C ASP A 43 0.85 23.59 -9.31
N ALA A 44 1.83 24.49 -9.33
CA ALA A 44 3.10 24.29 -10.02
C ALA A 44 3.91 23.15 -9.41
N LEU A 45 3.85 22.94 -8.09
CA LEU A 45 4.55 21.83 -7.43
C LEU A 45 3.91 20.50 -7.85
N SER A 46 2.58 20.42 -7.80
CA SER A 46 1.81 19.24 -8.22
C SER A 46 2.15 18.85 -9.66
N LYS A 47 2.14 19.82 -10.59
CA LYS A 47 2.50 19.61 -11.99
C LYS A 47 3.95 19.09 -12.13
N LYS A 48 4.90 19.72 -11.45
CA LYS A 48 6.33 19.35 -11.54
C LYS A 48 6.57 17.92 -11.01
N ILE A 49 5.90 17.52 -9.94
CA ILE A 49 5.94 16.16 -9.40
C ILE A 49 5.40 15.16 -10.43
N ALA A 50 4.23 15.43 -11.00
CA ALA A 50 3.60 14.55 -11.99
C ALA A 50 4.46 14.37 -13.24
N GLU A 51 5.02 15.45 -13.79
CA GLU A 51 5.91 15.41 -14.94
C GLU A 51 7.18 14.62 -14.65
N TYR A 52 7.77 14.80 -13.47
CA TYR A 52 8.96 14.05 -13.07
C TYR A 52 8.68 12.55 -12.90
N TYR A 53 7.57 12.20 -12.23
CA TYR A 53 7.13 10.82 -12.10
C TYR A 53 6.92 10.18 -13.48
N ALA A 54 6.17 10.86 -14.35
CA ALA A 54 5.86 10.37 -15.67
C ALA A 54 7.12 10.10 -16.50
N LYS A 55 8.09 11.02 -16.44
CA LYS A 55 9.40 10.84 -17.08
C LYS A 55 10.14 9.61 -16.54
N LYS A 56 10.16 9.42 -15.23
CA LYS A 56 10.92 8.34 -14.57
C LYS A 56 10.29 6.96 -14.75
N ARG A 57 8.97 6.89 -14.77
CA ARG A 57 8.20 5.64 -14.93
C ARG A 57 7.78 5.38 -16.38
N HIS A 58 8.22 6.21 -17.33
CA HIS A 58 7.83 6.13 -18.74
C HIS A 58 6.31 6.11 -18.91
N VAL A 59 5.59 6.93 -18.13
CA VAL A 59 4.14 7.07 -18.28
C VAL A 59 3.86 7.81 -19.59
N PRO A 60 2.96 7.31 -20.45
CA PRO A 60 2.55 8.02 -21.67
C PRO A 60 2.09 9.45 -21.37
N ALA A 61 2.44 10.40 -22.24
CA ALA A 61 2.04 11.80 -22.06
C ALA A 61 0.51 11.99 -22.02
N SER A 62 -0.24 11.13 -22.72
CA SER A 62 -1.70 11.08 -22.67
C SER A 62 -2.28 10.65 -21.31
N GLN A 63 -1.44 10.09 -20.43
CA GLN A 63 -1.79 9.62 -19.08
C GLN A 63 -1.29 10.57 -17.99
N VAL A 64 -0.93 11.81 -18.34
CA VAL A 64 -0.59 12.88 -17.38
C VAL A 64 -1.64 13.97 -17.48
N MET A 65 -2.58 13.98 -16.55
CA MET A 65 -3.81 14.76 -16.64
C MET A 65 -3.88 15.86 -15.57
N ALA A 66 -4.20 17.08 -16.01
CA ALA A 66 -4.58 18.16 -15.11
C ALA A 66 -6.03 17.96 -14.62
N VAL A 67 -6.26 18.06 -13.32
CA VAL A 67 -7.59 18.13 -12.72
C VAL A 67 -7.85 19.53 -12.18
N ASP A 68 -9.10 19.99 -12.32
CA ASP A 68 -9.54 21.26 -11.78
C ASP A 68 -9.98 21.10 -10.33
N ILE A 69 -9.02 21.33 -9.43
CA ILE A 69 -9.23 21.40 -7.99
C ILE A 69 -8.76 22.79 -7.54
N ILE A 70 -9.67 23.76 -7.60
CA ILE A 70 -9.42 25.13 -7.13
C ILE A 70 -9.28 25.17 -5.60
N ASP A 71 -9.91 24.21 -4.92
CA ASP A 71 -9.96 24.16 -3.47
C ASP A 71 -8.60 23.82 -2.84
N LYS A 72 -8.15 24.66 -1.91
CA LYS A 72 -6.96 24.41 -1.07
C LYS A 72 -7.30 23.73 0.25
N SER A 73 -8.57 23.37 0.45
CA SER A 73 -9.03 22.66 1.64
C SER A 73 -8.44 21.26 1.72
N LYS A 74 -8.24 20.81 2.96
CA LYS A 74 -7.80 19.45 3.28
C LYS A 74 -8.89 18.41 2.95
N VAL A 75 -10.16 18.84 2.93
CA VAL A 75 -11.34 18.01 2.85
C VAL A 75 -12.32 18.60 1.84
N ILE A 76 -12.67 17.82 0.82
CA ILE A 76 -13.73 18.17 -0.13
C ILE A 76 -15.02 17.42 0.21
N ASN A 77 -16.17 17.96 -0.22
CA ASN A 77 -17.46 17.30 -0.08
C ASN A 77 -17.75 16.36 -1.27
N ARG A 78 -18.80 15.55 -1.15
CA ARG A 78 -19.26 14.64 -2.22
C ARG A 78 -19.48 15.31 -3.56
N GLN A 79 -20.05 16.51 -3.60
CA GLN A 79 -20.37 17.20 -4.86
C GLN A 79 -19.09 17.60 -5.61
N LYS A 80 -18.09 18.12 -4.89
CA LYS A 80 -16.76 18.41 -5.44
C LYS A 80 -16.05 17.14 -5.89
N PHE A 81 -16.14 16.07 -5.10
CA PHE A 81 -15.54 14.79 -5.48
C PHE A 81 -16.19 14.18 -6.73
N ALA A 82 -17.52 14.14 -6.83
CA ALA A 82 -18.22 13.67 -8.02
C ALA A 82 -17.85 14.48 -9.28
N SER A 83 -17.61 15.79 -9.13
CA SER A 83 -17.11 16.64 -10.22
C SER A 83 -15.69 16.28 -10.63
N LEU A 84 -14.83 15.91 -9.68
CA LEU A 84 -13.47 15.42 -9.92
C LEU A 84 -13.49 14.03 -10.59
N GLU A 85 -14.31 13.10 -10.11
CA GLU A 85 -14.49 11.78 -10.73
C GLU A 85 -14.97 11.90 -12.19
N LYS A 86 -15.90 12.80 -12.47
CA LYS A 86 -16.37 13.06 -13.85
C LYS A 86 -15.28 13.60 -14.77
N GLN A 87 -14.28 14.30 -14.24
CA GLN A 87 -13.12 14.73 -15.04
C GLN A 87 -12.23 13.51 -15.35
N VAL A 88 -11.90 12.73 -14.31
CA VAL A 88 -10.99 11.58 -14.40
C VAL A 88 -11.57 10.46 -15.28
N SER A 89 -12.86 10.16 -15.15
CA SER A 89 -13.52 9.05 -15.85
C SER A 89 -13.43 9.12 -17.37
N LYS A 90 -13.33 10.32 -17.94
CA LYS A 90 -13.15 10.54 -19.39
C LYS A 90 -11.80 10.06 -19.93
N HIS A 91 -10.82 9.84 -19.06
CA HIS A 91 -9.47 9.43 -19.41
C HIS A 91 -9.16 7.99 -18.96
N LEU A 92 -10.11 7.32 -18.29
CA LEU A 92 -9.95 5.93 -17.88
C LEU A 92 -10.12 5.00 -19.08
N THR A 93 -9.10 4.19 -19.31
CA THR A 93 -9.15 3.05 -20.24
C THR A 93 -9.09 1.75 -19.45
N LYS A 94 -9.32 0.61 -20.11
CA LYS A 94 -9.13 -0.72 -19.49
C LYS A 94 -7.68 -0.98 -19.07
N ASN A 95 -6.71 -0.32 -19.72
CA ASN A 95 -5.28 -0.48 -19.45
C ASN A 95 -4.82 0.31 -18.22
N ILE A 96 -5.45 1.45 -17.92
CA ILE A 96 -5.22 2.16 -16.67
C ILE A 96 -5.65 1.24 -15.54
N LYS A 97 -4.80 1.04 -14.54
CA LYS A 97 -5.05 0.22 -13.34
C LYS A 97 -4.78 1.01 -12.06
N VAL A 98 -3.94 2.05 -12.15
CA VAL A 98 -3.52 2.89 -11.03
C VAL A 98 -3.87 4.36 -11.28
N LEU A 99 -4.38 5.01 -10.23
CA LEU A 99 -4.51 6.47 -10.14
C LEU A 99 -3.43 7.01 -9.19
N LEU A 100 -2.50 7.78 -9.73
CA LEU A 100 -1.50 8.48 -8.92
C LEU A 100 -1.94 9.92 -8.69
N LEU A 101 -2.15 10.29 -7.44
CA LEU A 101 -2.56 11.64 -7.04
C LEU A 101 -1.32 12.45 -6.65
N ALA A 102 -0.86 13.36 -7.51
CA ALA A 102 0.39 14.09 -7.33
C ALA A 102 0.17 15.45 -6.62
N TRP A 103 -0.43 15.49 -5.43
CA TRP A 103 -0.67 16.73 -4.67
C TRP A 103 -0.71 16.52 -3.15
N ASN A 104 -0.65 17.62 -2.39
CA ASN A 104 -0.75 17.61 -0.91
C ASN A 104 -2.18 17.61 -0.37
N VAL A 105 -3.06 18.39 -1.01
CA VAL A 105 -4.46 18.57 -0.62
C VAL A 105 -5.36 18.69 -1.86
N PRO A 106 -6.60 18.19 -1.80
CA PRO A 106 -7.24 17.50 -0.68
C PRO A 106 -6.76 16.05 -0.50
N TYR A 107 -6.79 15.57 0.74
CA TYR A 107 -6.48 14.17 1.08
C TYR A 107 -7.71 13.40 1.60
N ARG A 108 -8.85 14.08 1.74
CA ARG A 108 -10.08 13.53 2.31
C ARG A 108 -11.31 13.97 1.51
N VAL A 109 -12.25 13.05 1.35
CA VAL A 109 -13.60 13.30 0.84
C VAL A 109 -14.56 13.02 1.99
N GLU A 110 -15.09 14.06 2.61
CA GLU A 110 -15.87 13.98 3.85
C GLU A 110 -15.22 13.09 4.92
N CYS A 111 -15.69 11.85 5.08
CA CYS A 111 -15.18 10.84 6.01
C CYS A 111 -14.13 9.89 5.40
N MET A 112 -14.17 9.64 4.09
CA MET A 112 -13.23 8.73 3.42
C MET A 112 -11.91 9.44 3.07
N SER A 113 -10.80 8.71 3.04
CA SER A 113 -9.61 9.23 2.37
C SER A 113 -9.86 9.42 0.88
N ILE A 114 -9.12 10.33 0.24
CA ILE A 114 -9.29 10.54 -1.20
C ILE A 114 -8.86 9.33 -2.03
N THR A 115 -7.82 8.58 -1.59
CA THR A 115 -7.39 7.36 -2.28
C THR A 115 -8.46 6.27 -2.18
N SER A 116 -9.12 6.14 -1.03
CA SER A 116 -10.21 5.18 -0.85
C SER A 116 -11.47 5.58 -1.57
N ALA A 117 -11.79 6.87 -1.61
CA ALA A 117 -12.93 7.36 -2.39
C ALA A 117 -12.75 7.08 -3.89
N PHE A 118 -11.55 7.31 -4.46
CA PHE A 118 -11.28 6.97 -5.87
C PHE A 118 -11.29 5.47 -6.15
N THR A 119 -10.76 4.65 -5.23
CA THR A 119 -10.61 3.21 -5.47
C THR A 119 -11.87 2.40 -5.20
N LEU A 120 -12.70 2.81 -4.24
CA LEU A 120 -13.89 2.08 -3.81
C LEU A 120 -15.20 2.76 -4.22
N GLY A 121 -15.11 3.97 -4.77
CA GLY A 121 -16.23 4.91 -4.87
C GLY A 121 -16.55 5.51 -3.50
N PHE A 122 -16.95 6.78 -3.47
CA PHE A 122 -17.43 7.36 -2.22
C PHE A 122 -18.74 6.67 -1.79
N ASP A 123 -18.77 6.10 -0.59
CA ASP A 123 -19.93 5.46 0.01
C ASP A 123 -19.84 5.53 1.54
N GLU A 124 -20.92 5.96 2.21
CA GLU A 124 -20.96 6.09 3.67
C GLU A 124 -20.77 4.76 4.41
N LYS A 125 -20.92 3.60 3.76
CA LYS A 125 -20.57 2.30 4.34
C LYS A 125 -19.08 2.20 4.69
N TYR A 126 -18.23 3.01 4.06
CA TYR A 126 -16.80 3.09 4.34
C TYR A 126 -16.46 4.14 5.42
N CYS A 127 -17.46 4.68 6.10
CA CYS A 127 -17.29 5.69 7.13
C CYS A 127 -17.70 5.15 8.51
N SER A 128 -16.81 5.28 9.48
CA SER A 128 -17.06 4.87 10.86
C SER A 128 -18.02 5.80 11.58
N HIS A 129 -18.19 7.01 11.05
CA HIS A 129 -19.11 8.00 11.53
C HIS A 129 -20.07 8.40 10.41
N THR A 130 -21.36 8.16 10.64
CA THR A 130 -22.46 8.55 9.74
C THR A 130 -23.45 9.41 10.53
N PRO A 131 -24.42 10.08 9.88
CA PRO A 131 -25.49 10.78 10.60
C PRO A 131 -26.23 9.88 11.60
N LYS A 132 -26.28 8.57 11.35
CA LYS A 132 -26.90 7.56 12.24
C LYS A 132 -25.94 7.04 13.32
N LEU A 133 -24.64 7.07 13.08
CA LEU A 133 -23.57 6.55 13.96
C LEU A 133 -22.57 7.67 14.26
N SER A 134 -22.98 8.65 15.07
CA SER A 134 -22.17 9.86 15.31
C SER A 134 -21.27 9.80 16.55
N LYS A 135 -21.40 8.75 17.38
CA LYS A 135 -20.64 8.58 18.63
C LYS A 135 -20.12 7.16 18.76
N GLY A 136 -18.91 7.01 19.30
CA GLY A 136 -18.30 5.70 19.55
C GLY A 136 -17.45 5.23 18.38
N CYS A 137 -17.02 3.97 18.45
CA CYS A 137 -16.07 3.38 17.54
C CYS A 137 -16.74 2.31 16.69
N HIS A 138 -16.66 2.45 15.37
CA HIS A 138 -17.35 1.56 14.44
C HIS A 138 -16.41 1.00 13.37
N PRO A 139 -16.60 -0.26 12.98
CA PRO A 139 -15.98 -0.80 11.78
C PRO A 139 -16.54 -0.10 10.54
N THR A 140 -15.82 -0.23 9.43
CA THR A 140 -16.26 0.18 8.10
C THR A 140 -16.40 -1.03 7.19
N ALA A 141 -17.04 -0.88 6.04
CA ALA A 141 -17.16 -1.97 5.07
C ALA A 141 -15.79 -2.53 4.63
N LEU A 142 -15.78 -3.83 4.32
CA LEU A 142 -14.60 -4.57 3.88
C LEU A 142 -14.18 -4.15 2.46
N SER A 143 -12.86 -4.13 2.24
CA SER A 143 -12.27 -3.95 0.92
C SER A 143 -12.42 -5.23 0.09
N PRO A 144 -12.89 -5.15 -1.16
CA PRO A 144 -12.88 -6.30 -2.08
C PRO A 144 -11.45 -6.74 -2.45
N TYR A 145 -10.43 -5.94 -2.12
CA TYR A 145 -9.03 -6.23 -2.40
C TYR A 145 -8.31 -6.95 -1.28
N PHE A 146 -8.89 -6.98 -0.08
CA PHE A 146 -8.22 -7.56 1.08
C PHE A 146 -7.89 -9.04 0.81
N ASN A 147 -6.61 -9.36 0.84
CA ASN A 147 -6.08 -10.68 0.49
C ASN A 147 -6.56 -11.25 -0.86
N ALA A 148 -6.95 -10.40 -1.82
CA ALA A 148 -7.45 -10.84 -3.12
C ALA A 148 -6.35 -11.50 -3.96
N SER A 149 -6.71 -12.49 -4.78
CA SER A 149 -5.77 -13.07 -5.74
C SER A 149 -5.41 -12.04 -6.83
N PRO A 150 -4.23 -12.14 -7.49
CA PRO A 150 -3.87 -11.26 -8.60
C PRO A 150 -4.91 -11.23 -9.73
N GLU A 151 -5.56 -12.36 -9.99
CA GLU A 151 -6.61 -12.47 -11.01
C GLU A 151 -7.84 -11.64 -10.61
N MET A 152 -8.23 -11.66 -9.33
CA MET A 152 -9.37 -10.85 -8.84
C MET A 152 -9.08 -9.36 -8.86
N LEU A 153 -7.84 -8.93 -8.60
CA LEU A 153 -7.45 -7.52 -8.61
C LEU A 153 -7.76 -6.85 -9.96
N TRP A 154 -7.49 -7.56 -11.06
CA TRP A 154 -7.49 -6.96 -12.40
C TRP A 154 -8.68 -7.32 -13.29
N GLN A 155 -9.55 -8.23 -12.85
CA GLN A 155 -10.81 -8.57 -13.53
C GLN A 155 -11.87 -7.47 -13.45
N ARG A 156 -11.75 -6.55 -12.48
CA ARG A 156 -12.68 -5.42 -12.33
C ARG A 156 -12.27 -4.25 -13.22
N ASP A 157 -12.96 -4.10 -14.34
CA ASP A 157 -12.75 -3.01 -15.30
C ASP A 157 -13.12 -1.63 -14.75
N ASP A 158 -13.88 -1.55 -13.65
CA ASP A 158 -14.42 -0.34 -13.04
C ASP A 158 -13.56 0.25 -11.92
N LEU A 159 -12.69 -0.54 -11.31
CA LEU A 159 -11.92 -0.09 -10.15
C LEU A 159 -10.44 0.15 -10.47
N ARG A 160 -9.86 1.16 -9.83
CA ARG A 160 -8.44 1.53 -9.98
C ARG A 160 -7.82 1.67 -8.61
N LEU A 161 -6.64 1.09 -8.40
CA LEU A 161 -5.91 1.31 -7.14
C LEU A 161 -5.41 2.76 -7.12
N SER A 162 -5.53 3.43 -5.99
CA SER A 162 -5.12 4.83 -5.86
C SER A 162 -4.05 4.98 -4.79
N MET A 163 -3.07 5.85 -5.06
CA MET A 163 -2.04 6.23 -4.10
C MET A 163 -1.70 7.71 -4.28
N MET A 164 -1.40 8.38 -3.18
CA MET A 164 -0.98 9.78 -3.21
C MET A 164 0.54 9.90 -3.12
N LEU A 165 1.14 10.65 -4.04
CA LEU A 165 2.58 10.91 -4.06
C LEU A 165 2.80 12.41 -3.93
N SER A 166 3.44 12.82 -2.84
CA SER A 166 3.66 14.23 -2.56
C SER A 166 4.90 14.48 -1.72
N GLY A 167 5.30 15.75 -1.62
CA GLY A 167 6.42 16.26 -0.81
C GLY A 167 6.15 17.70 -0.35
N ARG A 168 6.91 18.19 0.63
CA ARG A 168 6.85 19.60 1.03
C ARG A 168 7.48 20.47 -0.05
N THR A 169 8.55 19.95 -0.63
CA THR A 169 9.25 20.52 -1.78
C THR A 169 9.22 19.56 -2.95
N PHE A 170 9.63 20.07 -4.12
CA PHE A 170 9.86 19.20 -5.27
C PHE A 170 11.00 18.20 -5.01
N GLU A 171 12.02 18.58 -4.25
CA GLU A 171 13.16 17.71 -3.98
C GLU A 171 12.75 16.49 -3.13
N ASP A 172 11.91 16.67 -2.11
CA ASP A 172 11.42 15.55 -1.30
C ASP A 172 10.64 14.54 -2.17
N ALA A 173 9.75 15.04 -3.03
CA ALA A 173 8.98 14.20 -3.94
C ALA A 173 9.88 13.53 -5.00
N LYS A 174 10.88 14.26 -5.50
CA LYS A 174 11.88 13.74 -6.43
C LYS A 174 12.66 12.57 -5.81
N GLN A 175 13.12 12.71 -4.57
CA GLN A 175 13.83 11.67 -3.83
C GLN A 175 12.95 10.45 -3.60
N LEU A 176 11.67 10.64 -3.23
CA LEU A 176 10.70 9.56 -3.11
C LEU A 176 10.53 8.79 -4.44
N ILE A 177 10.39 9.52 -5.57
CA ILE A 177 10.24 8.92 -6.90
C ILE A 177 11.49 8.15 -7.29
N ASP A 178 12.67 8.78 -7.16
CA ASP A 178 13.96 8.15 -7.51
C ASP A 178 14.19 6.88 -6.67
N ARG A 179 13.80 6.90 -5.39
CA ARG A 179 13.90 5.76 -4.49
C ARG A 179 12.92 4.63 -4.82
N GLY A 180 11.73 4.95 -5.30
CA GLY A 180 10.81 3.93 -5.84
C GLY A 180 11.35 3.27 -7.10
N VAL A 181 11.93 4.05 -8.03
CA VAL A 181 12.57 3.51 -9.25
C VAL A 181 13.80 2.68 -8.93
N ALA A 182 14.65 3.14 -8.00
CA ALA A 182 15.85 2.41 -7.58
C ALA A 182 15.52 1.09 -6.86
N ALA A 183 14.28 0.92 -6.40
CA ALA A 183 13.83 -0.31 -5.79
C ALA A 183 13.66 -1.43 -6.84
N ASP A 184 13.24 -1.12 -8.06
CA ASP A 184 12.81 -2.12 -9.03
C ASP A 184 13.85 -3.22 -9.28
N ASN A 185 13.44 -4.47 -9.07
CA ASN A 185 14.27 -5.68 -9.23
C ASN A 185 15.64 -5.61 -8.50
N SER A 186 15.73 -4.84 -7.42
CA SER A 186 16.96 -4.72 -6.63
C SER A 186 17.26 -5.96 -5.78
N GLN A 187 16.25 -6.82 -5.55
CA GLN A 187 16.33 -8.05 -4.75
C GLN A 187 17.07 -7.84 -3.40
N PRO A 188 16.66 -6.85 -2.59
CA PRO A 188 17.42 -6.44 -1.43
C PRO A 188 17.39 -7.52 -0.34
N SER A 189 18.45 -7.57 0.46
CA SER A 189 18.47 -8.27 1.76
C SER A 189 18.45 -7.22 2.86
N GLY A 190 17.73 -7.49 3.94
CA GLY A 190 17.55 -6.51 5.01
C GLY A 190 16.60 -6.98 6.10
N ASP A 191 16.21 -6.04 6.95
CA ASP A 191 15.46 -6.30 8.16
C ASP A 191 14.07 -5.68 8.15
N GLY A 192 13.12 -6.38 8.75
CA GLY A 192 11.79 -5.87 9.07
C GLY A 192 11.59 -5.80 10.57
N TYR A 193 11.27 -4.63 11.10
CA TYR A 193 11.00 -4.40 12.53
C TYR A 193 9.50 -4.26 12.78
N LEU A 194 8.94 -5.19 13.55
CA LEU A 194 7.54 -5.23 13.94
C LEU A 194 7.45 -4.97 15.45
N VAL A 195 7.10 -3.75 15.81
CA VAL A 195 7.38 -3.20 17.13
C VAL A 195 6.10 -3.03 17.95
N ARG A 196 6.08 -3.67 19.13
CA ARG A 196 5.12 -3.38 20.19
C ARG A 196 5.68 -2.26 21.06
N THR A 197 4.87 -1.26 21.36
CA THR A 197 5.25 -0.13 22.23
C THR A 197 4.46 -0.18 23.54
N ARG A 198 4.80 0.71 24.47
CA ARG A 198 4.05 0.90 25.73
C ARG A 198 2.62 1.41 25.51
N ASP A 199 2.36 2.04 24.37
CA ASP A 199 1.02 2.49 24.01
C ASP A 199 0.17 1.28 23.58
N ASN A 200 -0.60 0.75 24.53
CA ASN A 200 -1.43 -0.43 24.30
C ASN A 200 -2.53 -0.17 23.25
N GLU A 201 -3.05 1.05 23.18
CA GLU A 201 -4.10 1.41 22.22
C GLU A 201 -3.55 1.47 20.79
N ARG A 202 -2.29 1.88 20.62
CA ARG A 202 -1.63 1.92 19.32
C ARG A 202 -0.85 0.65 18.98
N SER A 203 -0.73 -0.29 19.91
CA SER A 203 -0.02 -1.55 19.71
C SER A 203 -0.96 -2.73 19.47
N THR A 204 -2.23 -2.53 19.14
CA THR A 204 -3.21 -3.64 18.97
C THR A 204 -2.81 -4.69 17.94
N ARG A 205 -1.95 -4.34 16.96
CA ARG A 205 -1.37 -5.25 15.95
C ARG A 205 -0.27 -6.18 16.49
N TRP A 206 0.20 -6.01 17.72
CA TRP A 206 1.35 -6.76 18.25
C TRP A 206 1.22 -8.30 18.21
N PRO A 207 0.03 -8.91 18.41
CA PRO A 207 -0.08 -10.37 18.32
C PRO A 207 0.27 -10.88 16.92
N ASP A 208 -0.22 -10.22 15.87
CA ASP A 208 0.07 -10.55 14.47
C ASP A 208 1.55 -10.32 14.14
N PHE A 209 2.13 -9.23 14.67
CA PHE A 209 3.56 -8.92 14.54
C PHE A 209 4.44 -10.01 15.13
N LYS A 210 4.08 -10.50 16.32
CA LYS A 210 4.79 -11.60 16.97
C LYS A 210 4.64 -12.88 16.16
N ASN A 211 3.40 -13.23 15.78
CA ASN A 211 3.10 -14.45 15.05
C ASN A 211 3.87 -14.54 13.72
N ILE A 212 3.83 -13.47 12.91
CA ILE A 212 4.54 -13.48 11.63
C ILE A 212 6.05 -13.58 11.83
N ALA A 213 6.64 -12.84 12.77
CA ALA A 213 8.09 -12.88 12.99
C ALA A 213 8.58 -14.25 13.47
N GLU A 214 7.80 -14.93 14.34
CA GLU A 214 8.13 -16.28 14.83
C GLU A 214 7.99 -17.36 13.75
N LEU A 215 6.99 -17.22 12.86
CA LEU A 215 6.73 -18.19 11.80
C LEU A 215 7.47 -17.87 10.50
N TRP A 216 8.12 -16.72 10.39
CA TRP A 216 8.73 -16.25 9.15
C TRP A 216 9.91 -17.15 8.75
N PRO A 217 9.80 -17.92 7.66
CA PRO A 217 10.98 -18.58 7.12
C PRO A 217 11.86 -17.51 6.50
N LYS A 218 13.16 -17.50 6.82
CA LYS A 218 14.12 -16.60 6.16
C LYS A 218 14.04 -16.78 4.64
N LYS A 219 13.37 -15.86 3.95
CA LYS A 219 13.03 -15.90 2.52
C LYS A 219 13.51 -14.63 1.85
N LYS A 220 14.11 -14.77 0.67
CA LYS A 220 14.55 -13.65 -0.19
C LYS A 220 15.34 -12.56 0.56
N GLY A 221 16.22 -12.97 1.48
CA GLY A 221 17.09 -12.02 2.20
C GLY A 221 16.41 -11.20 3.30
N LEU A 222 15.12 -11.41 3.59
CA LEU A 222 14.41 -10.69 4.65
C LEU A 222 14.42 -11.44 5.98
N THR A 223 14.84 -10.76 7.04
CA THR A 223 14.70 -11.21 8.44
C THR A 223 13.64 -10.35 9.13
N LEU A 224 12.67 -10.96 9.81
CA LEU A 224 11.66 -10.24 10.59
C LEU A 224 11.98 -10.32 12.08
N HIS A 225 11.91 -9.17 12.74
CA HIS A 225 12.17 -9.00 14.16
C HIS A 225 10.89 -8.52 14.84
N TYR A 226 10.35 -9.33 15.74
CA TYR A 226 9.41 -8.83 16.72
C TYR A 226 10.18 -8.16 17.86
N VAL A 227 9.83 -6.91 18.17
CA VAL A 227 10.50 -6.12 19.21
C VAL A 227 9.47 -5.64 20.22
N ASP A 228 9.66 -6.00 21.49
CA ASP A 228 8.85 -5.52 22.60
C ASP A 228 9.53 -4.32 23.27
N ASP A 229 9.21 -3.12 22.81
CA ASP A 229 9.83 -1.83 23.15
C ASP A 229 9.05 -1.10 24.26
N ARG A 230 8.40 -1.85 25.15
CA ARG A 230 7.56 -1.28 26.23
C ARG A 230 8.35 -0.64 27.36
N ALA A 231 9.60 -1.04 27.54
CA ALA A 231 10.47 -0.56 28.61
C ALA A 231 11.03 0.84 28.32
N ASP A 232 11.17 1.20 27.03
CA ASP A 232 11.74 2.46 26.59
C ASP A 232 10.70 3.59 26.64
N LEU A 233 10.98 4.61 27.46
CA LEU A 233 10.01 5.66 27.80
C LEU A 233 9.95 6.80 26.79
N ASN A 234 11.13 7.22 26.30
CA ASN A 234 11.30 8.37 25.41
C ASN A 234 12.25 8.06 24.24
N ASP A 235 12.60 6.79 24.07
CA ASP A 235 13.53 6.31 23.05
C ASP A 235 12.97 5.03 22.41
N THR A 236 13.71 4.44 21.49
CA THR A 236 13.43 3.15 20.90
C THR A 236 14.73 2.37 20.73
N VAL A 237 14.66 1.05 20.83
CA VAL A 237 15.78 0.18 20.43
C VAL A 237 15.99 0.12 18.91
N ILE A 238 15.04 0.65 18.11
CA ILE A 238 15.15 0.80 16.66
C ILE A 238 15.84 2.14 16.31
N LYS A 239 17.11 2.25 16.68
CA LYS A 239 17.98 3.38 16.36
C LYS A 239 19.27 2.90 15.69
N ASP A 240 19.81 3.75 14.80
CA ASP A 240 21.02 3.49 14.02
C ASP A 240 20.98 2.18 13.21
N LYS A 241 19.78 1.67 12.91
CA LYS A 241 19.58 0.44 12.13
C LYS A 241 19.86 0.70 10.66
N GLN A 242 20.47 -0.29 10.02
CA GLN A 242 20.75 -0.28 8.59
C GLN A 242 19.79 -1.24 7.87
N ASP A 243 19.75 -1.13 6.54
CA ASP A 243 19.08 -2.08 5.67
C ASP A 243 17.60 -2.35 6.01
N ILE A 244 16.87 -1.33 6.50
CA ILE A 244 15.46 -1.49 6.86
C ILE A 244 14.62 -1.63 5.59
N LEU A 245 13.87 -2.73 5.49
CA LEU A 245 12.84 -2.97 4.47
C LEU A 245 11.42 -2.80 5.01
N PHE A 246 11.21 -3.09 6.30
CA PHE A 246 9.90 -2.89 6.94
C PHE A 246 10.05 -2.28 8.33
N TYR A 247 9.19 -1.30 8.67
CA TYR A 247 9.07 -0.82 10.04
C TYR A 247 7.61 -0.53 10.37
N MET A 248 6.99 -1.40 11.17
CA MET A 248 5.61 -1.24 11.62
C MET A 248 5.58 -1.07 13.14
N THR A 249 4.91 -0.04 13.64
CA THR A 249 4.91 0.29 15.07
C THR A 249 3.60 0.90 15.57
N GLY A 250 3.54 1.13 16.88
CA GLY A 250 2.47 1.84 17.59
C GLY A 250 2.93 3.15 18.25
N TYR A 251 4.11 3.69 17.92
CA TYR A 251 4.53 4.98 18.46
C TYR A 251 3.68 6.14 17.89
N PRO A 252 3.17 7.08 18.73
CA PRO A 252 2.51 8.30 18.25
C PRO A 252 3.47 9.26 17.54
N LYS A 253 4.74 9.22 17.95
CA LYS A 253 5.88 9.85 17.29
C LYS A 253 7.06 8.89 17.43
N VAL A 254 7.57 8.43 16.30
CA VAL A 254 8.64 7.43 16.26
C VAL A 254 9.95 8.08 16.65
N PRO A 255 10.59 7.68 17.76
CA PRO A 255 11.90 8.19 18.14
C PRO A 255 12.96 7.71 17.14
N ALA A 256 14.05 8.48 16.99
CA ALA A 256 15.23 8.12 16.18
C ALA A 256 14.94 7.75 14.71
N ILE A 257 13.79 8.15 14.16
CA ILE A 257 13.34 7.79 12.81
C ILE A 257 14.38 8.13 11.72
N ASP A 258 15.09 9.24 11.89
CA ASP A 258 16.08 9.83 11.00
C ASP A 258 17.50 9.27 11.19
N THR A 259 17.73 8.49 12.24
CA THR A 259 19.01 7.78 12.46
C THR A 259 19.11 6.48 11.67
N ASN A 260 17.96 5.96 11.23
CA ASN A 260 17.86 4.68 10.54
C ASN A 260 18.05 4.83 9.03
N HIS A 261 18.62 3.81 8.39
CA HIS A 261 18.74 3.74 6.94
C HIS A 261 17.71 2.77 6.34
N TYR A 262 16.79 3.31 5.54
CA TYR A 262 15.75 2.55 4.84
C TYR A 262 16.18 2.29 3.38
N LEU A 263 16.06 1.04 2.95
CA LEU A 263 16.40 0.66 1.59
C LEU A 263 15.36 1.16 0.57
N PRO A 264 15.75 1.34 -0.71
CA PRO A 264 14.80 1.51 -1.80
C PRO A 264 13.72 0.42 -1.79
N GLY A 265 12.47 0.85 -1.72
CA GLY A 265 11.29 -0.02 -1.62
C GLY A 265 10.82 -0.28 -0.20
N ALA A 266 11.49 0.22 0.84
CA ALA A 266 11.08 -0.02 2.21
C ALA A 266 9.65 0.50 2.48
N ILE A 267 8.89 -0.23 3.30
CA ILE A 267 7.55 0.19 3.72
C ILE A 267 7.55 0.42 5.23
N ALA A 268 7.12 1.59 5.67
CA ALA A 268 7.04 1.90 7.10
C ALA A 268 5.72 2.59 7.46
N ASP A 269 5.10 2.16 8.56
CA ASP A 269 3.89 2.79 9.07
C ASP A 269 3.78 2.70 10.59
N HIS A 270 2.85 3.47 11.12
CA HIS A 270 2.55 3.48 12.55
C HIS A 270 1.04 3.58 12.75
N LEU A 271 0.54 2.83 13.74
CA LEU A 271 -0.85 2.95 14.14
C LEU A 271 -0.99 4.21 14.99
N THR A 272 -1.50 5.28 14.41
CA THR A 272 -1.74 6.53 15.14
C THR A 272 -2.93 7.27 14.57
N SER A 273 -3.76 7.76 15.49
CA SER A 273 -4.90 8.62 15.21
C SER A 273 -4.55 9.76 14.27
N SER A 274 -5.24 9.84 13.13
CA SER A 274 -5.05 10.92 12.15
C SER A 274 -3.62 11.05 11.60
N GLY A 275 -2.79 9.99 11.64
CA GLY A 275 -1.44 10.02 11.05
C GLY A 275 -1.43 10.35 9.55
N GLY A 276 -2.52 10.04 8.84
CA GLY A 276 -2.75 10.37 7.44
C GLY A 276 -3.35 11.75 7.18
N ALA A 277 -3.52 12.61 8.19
CA ALA A 277 -4.18 13.91 8.05
C ALA A 277 -3.33 15.01 7.37
N GLY A 278 -2.70 14.66 6.24
CA GLY A 278 -1.89 15.55 5.42
C GLY A 278 -0.45 15.74 5.89
N ILE A 279 0.36 16.30 4.99
CA ILE A 279 1.81 16.47 5.19
C ILE A 279 2.18 17.50 6.27
N ASP A 280 1.29 18.47 6.50
CA ASP A 280 1.44 19.56 7.49
C ASP A 280 0.82 19.22 8.85
N ASN A 281 0.41 17.98 9.10
CA ASN A 281 -0.09 17.59 10.41
C ASN A 281 1.03 17.65 11.47
N THR A 282 0.78 18.37 12.56
CA THR A 282 1.73 18.54 13.67
C THR A 282 1.23 17.97 15.00
N ARG A 283 -0.04 17.55 15.09
CA ARG A 283 -0.63 17.05 16.35
C ARG A 283 -0.14 15.65 16.70
N GLN A 284 -0.06 14.80 15.69
CA GLN A 284 0.49 13.45 15.73
C GLN A 284 1.52 13.34 14.61
N MET A 285 2.42 12.36 14.67
CA MET A 285 3.38 12.18 13.59
C MET A 285 2.64 11.93 12.27
N SER A 286 2.94 12.76 11.27
CA SER A 286 2.42 12.56 9.93
C SER A 286 3.12 11.36 9.30
N ILE A 287 2.39 10.51 8.58
CA ILE A 287 2.97 9.38 7.85
C ILE A 287 4.00 9.82 6.79
N TYR A 288 3.95 11.07 6.36
CA TYR A 288 4.96 11.67 5.48
C TYR A 288 6.35 11.77 6.12
N ARG A 289 6.46 11.75 7.46
CA ARG A 289 7.77 11.71 8.13
C ARG A 289 8.54 10.43 7.78
N TRP A 290 7.85 9.31 7.53
CA TRP A 290 8.48 8.09 7.04
C TRP A 290 9.08 8.28 5.64
N LEU A 291 8.36 8.99 4.76
CA LEU A 291 8.84 9.27 3.39
C LEU A 291 10.08 10.16 3.40
N GLU A 292 10.09 11.17 4.27
CA GLU A 292 11.22 12.08 4.49
C GLU A 292 12.43 11.35 5.11
N ALA A 293 12.19 10.37 5.97
CA ALA A 293 13.25 9.55 6.57
C ALA A 293 13.84 8.49 5.60
N GLY A 294 13.18 8.21 4.48
CA GLY A 294 13.67 7.29 3.45
C GLY A 294 12.80 6.06 3.17
N ALA A 295 11.62 5.91 3.77
CA ALA A 295 10.68 4.83 3.45
C ALA A 295 9.89 5.12 2.15
N THR A 296 9.67 4.13 1.27
CA THR A 296 9.09 4.31 -0.09
C THR A 296 7.59 4.47 -0.05
N ALA A 297 6.96 3.95 0.99
CA ALA A 297 5.57 4.21 1.23
C ALA A 297 5.22 4.14 2.71
N SER A 298 4.07 4.72 3.01
CA SER A 298 3.46 4.68 4.31
C SER A 298 1.93 4.68 4.18
N TYR A 299 1.26 4.38 5.28
CA TYR A 299 -0.20 4.37 5.38
C TYR A 299 -0.63 4.95 6.72
N GLY A 300 -1.77 5.65 6.74
CA GLY A 300 -2.37 6.10 8.00
C GLY A 300 -3.82 6.53 7.85
N ALA A 301 -4.53 6.58 8.96
CA ALA A 301 -5.92 7.05 8.99
C ALA A 301 -6.01 8.57 8.80
N VAL A 302 -6.98 9.05 8.03
CA VAL A 302 -7.29 10.49 7.83
C VAL A 302 -8.29 11.04 8.86
N ILE A 303 -8.77 10.16 9.74
CA ILE A 303 -9.66 10.40 10.88
C ILE A 303 -9.25 9.48 12.04
N GLU A 304 -9.88 9.60 13.20
CA GLU A 304 -9.71 8.69 14.33
C GLU A 304 -10.15 7.26 13.95
N PRO A 305 -9.25 6.26 13.94
CA PRO A 305 -9.59 4.91 13.53
C PRO A 305 -10.12 4.04 14.66
N CYS A 306 -10.05 4.46 15.93
CA CYS A 306 -10.46 3.67 17.10
C CYS A 306 -9.75 2.30 17.17
N ASN A 307 -8.44 2.26 16.94
CA ASN A 307 -7.54 1.10 17.08
C ASN A 307 -7.96 -0.27 16.50
N PHE A 308 -8.99 -0.33 15.65
CA PHE A 308 -9.32 -1.50 14.83
C PHE A 308 -8.12 -1.88 13.97
N THR A 309 -7.58 -3.09 14.14
CA THR A 309 -6.42 -3.57 13.41
C THR A 309 -6.71 -3.68 11.92
N GLU A 310 -7.97 -3.98 11.57
CA GLU A 310 -8.48 -4.10 10.21
C GLU A 310 -8.38 -2.80 9.40
N LYS A 311 -8.29 -1.65 10.07
CA LYS A 311 -8.10 -0.33 9.43
C LYS A 311 -6.64 -0.01 9.13
N PHE A 312 -5.71 -0.92 9.41
CA PHE A 312 -4.27 -0.75 9.18
C PHE A 312 -3.70 -1.92 8.36
N PRO A 313 -2.49 -1.77 7.80
CA PRO A 313 -1.85 -2.83 7.04
C PRO A 313 -1.57 -4.04 7.94
N ASP A 314 -2.06 -5.20 7.50
CA ASP A 314 -1.75 -6.50 8.06
C ASP A 314 -0.40 -6.97 7.53
N ALA A 315 0.58 -7.12 8.43
CA ALA A 315 1.93 -7.58 8.11
C ALA A 315 1.93 -8.98 7.46
N GLN A 316 1.01 -9.85 7.88
CA GLN A 316 0.88 -11.23 7.38
C GLN A 316 0.40 -11.28 5.92
N ILE A 317 -0.18 -10.19 5.42
CA ILE A 317 -0.60 -10.07 4.02
C ILE A 317 0.38 -9.19 3.25
N LEU A 318 0.75 -8.02 3.79
CA LEU A 318 1.60 -7.06 3.10
C LEU A 318 2.95 -7.69 2.71
N ILE A 319 3.66 -8.26 3.70
CA ILE A 319 5.05 -8.68 3.52
C ILE A 319 5.15 -9.85 2.53
N PRO A 320 4.37 -10.96 2.65
CA PRO A 320 4.41 -12.02 1.65
C PRO A 320 4.01 -11.57 0.24
N ASN A 321 2.99 -10.72 0.10
CA ASN A 321 2.56 -10.25 -1.21
C ASN A 321 3.64 -9.37 -1.86
N TYR A 322 4.26 -8.46 -1.12
CA TYR A 322 5.32 -7.62 -1.66
C TYR A 322 6.55 -8.45 -2.06
N LEU A 323 6.97 -9.39 -1.21
CA LEU A 323 8.06 -10.31 -1.52
C LEU A 323 7.74 -11.28 -2.65
N SER A 324 6.46 -11.53 -2.95
CA SER A 324 6.07 -12.34 -4.12
C SER A 324 6.36 -11.65 -5.46
N GLY A 325 6.73 -10.36 -5.45
CA GLY A 325 7.01 -9.56 -6.65
C GLY A 325 5.82 -8.74 -7.13
N GLN A 326 4.83 -8.50 -6.26
CA GLN A 326 3.79 -7.51 -6.51
C GLN A 326 4.36 -6.10 -6.33
N SER A 327 3.84 -5.13 -7.09
CA SER A 327 4.18 -3.73 -6.87
C SER A 327 3.72 -3.27 -5.48
N LEU A 328 4.31 -2.17 -5.01
CA LEU A 328 4.00 -1.62 -3.70
C LEU A 328 2.50 -1.35 -3.55
N ILE A 329 1.87 -0.74 -4.56
CA ILE A 329 0.44 -0.40 -4.51
C ILE A 329 -0.45 -1.65 -4.42
N GLU A 330 -0.11 -2.72 -5.12
CA GLU A 330 -0.84 -3.99 -5.05
C GLU A 330 -0.73 -4.60 -3.65
N ALA A 331 0.48 -4.70 -3.12
CA ALA A 331 0.72 -5.27 -1.79
C ALA A 331 0.00 -4.47 -0.70
N TYR A 332 0.01 -3.14 -0.79
CA TYR A 332 -0.65 -2.29 0.20
C TYR A 332 -2.17 -2.40 0.17
N TRP A 333 -2.79 -2.29 -1.00
CA TRP A 333 -4.25 -2.37 -1.12
C TRP A 333 -4.80 -3.73 -0.70
N LYS A 334 -4.02 -4.80 -0.84
CA LYS A 334 -4.37 -6.13 -0.33
C LYS A 334 -4.25 -6.27 1.18
N SER A 335 -3.42 -5.45 1.81
CA SER A 335 -3.07 -5.58 3.23
C SER A 335 -4.06 -4.92 4.20
N VAL A 336 -4.96 -4.06 3.72
CA VAL A 336 -5.89 -3.31 4.59
C VAL A 336 -7.31 -3.79 4.36
N GLN A 337 -7.93 -4.33 5.42
CA GLN A 337 -9.27 -4.91 5.32
C GLN A 337 -10.36 -3.84 5.28
N GLN A 338 -10.19 -2.74 6.01
CA GLN A 338 -11.14 -1.64 6.17
C GLN A 338 -10.49 -0.29 5.81
N PRO A 339 -10.12 -0.06 4.53
CA PRO A 339 -9.30 1.08 4.12
C PRO A 339 -10.07 2.40 3.94
N GLY A 340 -11.39 2.42 4.16
CA GLY A 340 -12.26 3.56 3.83
C GLY A 340 -11.74 4.91 4.33
N GLU A 341 -11.23 4.92 5.55
CA GLU A 341 -10.74 6.10 6.25
C GLU A 341 -9.20 6.18 6.29
N GLY A 342 -8.51 5.38 5.48
CA GLY A 342 -7.05 5.30 5.40
C GLY A 342 -6.49 5.80 4.10
N ILE A 343 -5.38 6.53 4.15
CA ILE A 343 -4.70 7.04 2.97
C ILE A 343 -3.39 6.29 2.71
N PHE A 344 -3.21 5.88 1.46
CA PHE A 344 -1.97 5.27 0.96
C PHE A 344 -1.09 6.35 0.35
N VAL A 345 0.16 6.47 0.84
CA VAL A 345 1.12 7.45 0.33
C VAL A 345 2.44 6.79 -0.05
N GLY A 346 3.07 7.24 -1.14
CA GLY A 346 4.35 6.69 -1.56
C GLY A 346 4.52 6.63 -3.07
N GLU A 347 5.47 5.80 -3.49
CA GLU A 347 5.72 5.51 -4.90
C GLU A 347 5.06 4.17 -5.28
N PRO A 348 4.02 4.16 -6.15
CA PRO A 348 3.13 3.01 -6.29
C PRO A 348 3.73 1.81 -7.02
N LEU A 349 4.67 2.05 -7.95
CA LEU A 349 5.21 1.01 -8.82
C LEU A 349 6.47 0.34 -8.27
N ALA A 350 7.03 0.84 -7.17
CA ALA A 350 8.23 0.29 -6.53
C ALA A 350 8.08 -1.21 -6.33
N CYS A 351 8.98 -1.99 -6.93
CA CYS A 351 8.89 -3.44 -6.85
C CYS A 351 10.28 -4.09 -6.67
N PRO A 352 10.78 -4.19 -5.42
CA PRO A 352 12.08 -4.78 -5.10
C PRO A 352 12.26 -6.21 -5.59
N TRP A 353 11.16 -6.97 -5.61
CA TRP A 353 11.19 -8.38 -5.93
C TRP A 353 10.40 -8.73 -7.22
N CYS A 354 10.12 -7.76 -8.11
CA CYS A 354 9.62 -8.09 -9.46
C CYS A 354 10.67 -8.89 -10.24
N LYS A 355 10.22 -9.52 -11.34
CA LYS A 355 11.07 -10.26 -12.27
C LYS A 355 11.23 -9.49 -13.56
#